data_AF-A0A941UK25-F1
#
_entry.id   AF-A0A941UK25-F1
#
_cell.length_a   1.000
_cell.length_b   1.000
_cell.length_c   1.000
_cell.angle_alpha   90.00
_cell.angle_beta   90.00
_cell.angle_gamma   90.00
#
_symmetry.space_group_name_H-M   'P 1'
#
loop_
_entity.id
_entity.type
_entity.pdbx_description
1 polymer ?
#
loop_
_entity_poly.entity_id
_entity_poly.type
_entity_poly.pdbx_seq_one_letter_code
_entity_poly.pdbx_strand_id
1 'polypeptide(L)'
;MDAFFEDMKFNCDVSDARYWGYFSICGLLMRYRDLFRSEMGIEPWSPIPREEIAAWIGRKESRWADLESRDLRDLTIKGRTYPPFDVDGINQAIREDGCVYGAGYGMYLKPTFFLARVRSIAVIEGHTVHTTERELVRDLFTAPAMLQERSIFLRLEPLKVLLWEKYTELKPDSGPALTDAFQAYGITPGRAVSDGLAGQLEQMALAYSRVLLRHELAESREAVPQWKELLTQAGDRKTEHFLRAVKDLVADTSDAGPFRSIVETRDRGALGLAIGLMDGYRRLLFPEVRDAYARFLKGGTWEAVEEARRNGYARFLALRRKAVDLFAGDDRDFFRRGIGDMMKDLA
;
A
#
# COMPACT_ATOMS: atom_id res chain seq x y z
N MET A 1 22.66 -0.28 18.39
CA MET A 1 21.73 -0.14 17.25
C MET A 1 21.86 -1.34 16.33
N ASP A 2 23.08 -1.84 16.13
CA ASP A 2 23.40 -2.97 15.26
C ASP A 2 22.58 -4.25 15.58
N ALA A 3 22.51 -4.69 16.84
CA ALA A 3 21.69 -5.85 17.23
C ALA A 3 20.21 -5.71 16.83
N PHE A 4 19.62 -4.52 17.01
CA PHE A 4 18.25 -4.25 16.60
C PHE A 4 18.06 -4.40 15.07
N PHE A 5 19.00 -3.86 14.30
CA PHE A 5 18.98 -3.98 12.83
C PHE A 5 19.14 -5.43 12.38
N GLU A 6 20.03 -6.18 13.00
CA GLU A 6 20.24 -7.61 12.72
C GLU A 6 18.99 -8.44 13.04
N ASP A 7 18.37 -8.22 14.21
CA ASP A 7 17.14 -8.90 14.62
C ASP A 7 15.98 -8.58 13.65
N MET A 8 15.84 -7.32 13.26
CA MET A 8 14.85 -6.90 12.28
C MET A 8 15.08 -7.51 10.90
N LYS A 9 16.32 -7.49 10.39
CA LYS A 9 16.65 -8.09 9.10
C LYS A 9 16.41 -9.59 9.10
N PHE A 10 16.73 -10.26 10.21
CA PHE A 10 16.39 -11.67 10.37
C PHE A 10 14.87 -11.91 10.27
N ASN A 11 14.06 -11.12 10.97
CA ASN A 11 12.60 -11.25 10.92
C ASN A 11 12.00 -10.96 9.54
N CYS A 12 12.55 -9.96 8.83
CA CYS A 12 12.20 -9.71 7.42
C CYS A 12 12.52 -10.92 6.55
N ASP A 13 13.73 -11.48 6.67
CA ASP A 13 14.18 -12.63 5.88
C ASP A 13 13.34 -13.89 6.18
N VAL A 14 13.00 -14.16 7.45
CA VAL A 14 12.11 -15.26 7.84
C VAL A 14 10.73 -15.09 7.22
N SER A 15 10.16 -13.89 7.29
CA SER A 15 8.87 -13.61 6.68
C SER A 15 8.91 -13.75 5.16
N ASP A 16 9.95 -13.24 4.50
CA ASP A 16 10.10 -13.37 3.05
C ASP A 16 10.26 -14.84 2.63
N ALA A 17 11.09 -15.61 3.34
CA ALA A 17 11.29 -17.03 3.09
C ALA A 17 9.98 -17.84 3.25
N ARG A 18 9.12 -17.50 4.22
CA ARG A 18 7.85 -18.22 4.42
C ARG A 18 6.78 -17.88 3.38
N TYR A 19 6.86 -16.72 2.72
CA TYR A 19 5.76 -16.17 1.92
C TYR A 19 6.14 -15.79 0.49
N TRP A 20 7.36 -16.03 0.02
CA TRP A 20 7.77 -15.68 -1.34
C TRP A 20 6.90 -16.34 -2.42
N GLY A 21 6.41 -17.57 -2.16
CA GLY A 21 5.57 -18.34 -3.08
C GLY A 21 4.20 -17.72 -3.39
N TYR A 22 3.77 -16.70 -2.63
CA TYR A 22 2.54 -15.95 -2.92
C TYR A 22 2.71 -14.91 -4.04
N PHE A 23 3.95 -14.57 -4.40
CA PHE A 23 4.24 -13.68 -5.51
C PHE A 23 4.35 -14.47 -6.81
N SER A 24 3.89 -13.88 -7.93
CA SER A 24 4.29 -14.39 -9.24
C SER A 24 5.79 -14.19 -9.43
N ILE A 25 6.44 -14.97 -10.32
CA ILE A 25 7.88 -14.84 -10.60
C ILE A 25 8.24 -13.39 -10.97
N CYS A 26 7.50 -12.78 -11.90
CA CYS A 26 7.72 -11.37 -12.27
C CYS A 26 7.49 -10.43 -11.07
N GLY A 27 6.46 -10.70 -10.25
CA GLY A 27 6.17 -9.91 -9.06
C GLY A 27 7.26 -10.00 -7.99
N LEU A 28 7.90 -11.16 -7.84
CA LEU A 28 9.02 -11.39 -6.93
C LEU A 28 10.28 -10.65 -7.42
N LEU A 29 10.62 -10.77 -8.71
CA LEU A 29 11.77 -10.08 -9.31
C LEU A 29 11.67 -8.56 -9.16
N MET A 30 10.48 -7.99 -9.33
CA MET A 30 10.24 -6.56 -9.12
C MET A 30 10.47 -6.15 -7.67
N ARG A 31 10.02 -6.97 -6.70
CA ARG A 31 10.23 -6.72 -5.26
C ARG A 31 11.69 -6.88 -4.85
N TYR A 32 12.41 -7.84 -5.40
CA TYR A 32 13.86 -7.94 -5.18
C TYR A 32 14.59 -6.71 -5.66
N ARG A 33 14.26 -6.24 -6.86
CA ARG A 33 14.83 -5.03 -7.44
C ARG A 33 14.58 -3.81 -6.55
N ASP A 34 13.37 -3.70 -6.02
CA ASP A 34 12.99 -2.61 -5.11
C ASP A 34 13.70 -2.72 -3.75
N LEU A 35 13.66 -3.89 -3.10
CA LEU A 35 14.33 -4.11 -1.82
C LEU A 35 15.84 -3.92 -1.92
N PHE A 36 16.48 -4.39 -3.00
CA PHE A 36 17.90 -4.16 -3.27
C PHE A 36 18.23 -2.66 -3.34
N ARG A 37 17.40 -1.86 -4.03
CA ARG A 37 17.60 -0.40 -4.09
C ARG A 37 17.55 0.23 -2.71
N SER A 38 16.55 -0.13 -1.92
CA SER A 38 16.38 0.39 -0.55
C SER A 38 17.57 0.05 0.34
N GLU A 39 18.02 -1.22 0.34
CA GLU A 39 19.18 -1.66 1.12
C GLU A 39 20.49 -0.98 0.71
N MET A 40 20.65 -0.70 -0.58
CA MET A 40 21.87 -0.07 -1.11
C MET A 40 21.78 1.47 -1.15
N GLY A 41 20.65 2.07 -0.76
CA GLY A 41 20.42 3.51 -0.86
C GLY A 41 20.46 4.04 -2.30
N ILE A 42 20.03 3.24 -3.27
CA ILE A 42 20.01 3.57 -4.70
C ILE A 42 18.67 4.23 -5.03
N GLU A 43 18.72 5.42 -5.63
CA GLU A 43 17.51 6.11 -6.09
C GLU A 43 16.72 5.31 -7.14
N PRO A 44 15.38 5.48 -7.23
CA PRO A 44 14.54 4.68 -8.14
C PRO A 44 14.98 4.71 -9.60
N TRP A 45 15.43 5.88 -10.08
CA TRP A 45 15.88 6.12 -11.45
C TRP A 45 17.34 5.72 -11.73
N SER A 46 18.10 5.38 -10.70
CA SER A 46 19.49 4.98 -10.85
C SER A 46 19.59 3.55 -11.41
N PRO A 47 20.60 3.29 -12.26
CA PRO A 47 20.83 1.94 -12.78
C PRO A 47 21.23 0.99 -11.66
N ILE A 48 20.85 -0.28 -11.79
CA ILE A 48 21.27 -1.35 -10.89
C ILE A 48 22.33 -2.20 -11.61
N PRO A 49 23.52 -2.40 -11.03
CA PRO A 49 24.52 -3.32 -11.55
C PRO A 49 23.99 -4.76 -11.51
N ARG A 50 23.91 -5.41 -12.68
CA ARG A 50 23.29 -6.75 -12.83
C ARG A 50 23.99 -7.82 -11.99
N GLU A 51 25.31 -7.79 -11.93
CA GLU A 51 26.10 -8.76 -11.18
C GLU A 51 25.89 -8.62 -9.67
N GLU A 52 25.78 -7.38 -9.17
CA GLU A 52 25.57 -7.11 -7.75
C GLU A 52 24.19 -7.56 -7.28
N ILE A 53 23.13 -7.23 -8.03
CA ILE A 53 21.78 -7.69 -7.68
C ILE A 53 21.65 -9.21 -7.81
N ALA A 54 22.25 -9.83 -8.83
CA ALA A 54 22.22 -11.29 -8.97
C ALA A 54 22.92 -11.99 -7.79
N ALA A 55 24.10 -11.50 -7.39
CA ALA A 55 24.80 -12.02 -6.23
C ALA A 55 24.03 -11.77 -4.92
N TRP A 56 23.35 -10.62 -4.80
CA TRP A 56 22.52 -10.31 -3.63
C TRP A 56 21.29 -11.22 -3.54
N ILE A 57 20.57 -11.45 -4.65
CA ILE A 57 19.43 -12.39 -4.71
C ILE A 57 19.92 -13.78 -4.31
N GLY A 58 21.03 -14.26 -4.89
CA GLY A 58 21.58 -15.58 -4.59
C GLY A 58 21.92 -15.78 -3.11
N ARG A 59 22.46 -14.75 -2.43
CA ARG A 59 22.72 -14.81 -0.97
C ARG A 59 21.46 -14.83 -0.13
N LYS A 60 20.37 -14.21 -0.57
CA LYS A 60 19.09 -14.20 0.15
C LYS A 60 18.39 -15.54 0.00
N GLU A 61 18.28 -16.03 -1.23
CA GLU A 61 17.61 -17.31 -1.56
C GLU A 61 18.35 -18.52 -0.99
N SER A 62 19.68 -18.50 -0.91
CA SER A 62 20.46 -19.61 -0.34
C SER A 62 20.14 -19.88 1.14
N ARG A 63 19.56 -18.91 1.85
CA ARG A 63 19.19 -19.01 3.26
C ARG A 63 17.73 -19.38 3.47
N TRP A 64 16.88 -19.37 2.44
CA TRP A 64 15.43 -19.48 2.62
C TRP A 64 14.99 -20.82 3.19
N ALA A 65 15.52 -21.94 2.69
CA ALA A 65 15.19 -23.27 3.20
C ALA A 65 15.43 -23.39 4.71
N ASP A 66 16.52 -22.80 5.21
CA ASP A 66 16.83 -22.79 6.64
C ASP A 66 15.88 -21.88 7.41
N LEU A 67 15.51 -20.72 6.84
CA LEU A 67 14.71 -19.70 7.51
C LEU A 67 13.20 -19.99 7.54
N GLU A 68 12.67 -20.73 6.56
CA GLU A 68 11.25 -21.08 6.48
C GLU A 68 10.74 -21.73 7.78
N SER A 69 11.57 -22.56 8.40
CA SER A 69 11.26 -23.27 9.64
C SER A 69 11.52 -22.46 10.93
N ARG A 70 12.12 -21.27 10.85
CA ARG A 70 12.57 -20.50 12.02
C ARG A 70 11.52 -19.54 12.51
N ASP A 71 11.37 -19.45 13.83
CA ASP A 71 10.52 -18.44 14.44
C ASP A 71 11.11 -17.03 14.34
N LEU A 72 10.21 -16.06 14.39
CA LEU A 72 10.58 -14.66 14.54
C LEU A 72 11.30 -14.48 15.88
N ARG A 73 12.31 -13.62 15.89
CA ARG A 73 13.06 -13.27 17.08
C ARG A 73 12.49 -12.03 17.73
N ASP A 74 12.66 -11.96 19.04
CA ASP A 74 12.52 -10.70 19.75
C ASP A 74 13.63 -9.73 19.34
N LEU A 75 13.35 -8.44 19.50
CA LEU A 75 14.21 -7.35 19.05
C LEU A 75 15.00 -6.78 20.24
N THR A 76 16.32 -6.73 20.11
CA THR A 76 17.21 -6.21 21.16
C THR A 76 17.50 -4.73 20.99
N ILE A 77 16.92 -3.89 21.85
CA ILE A 77 17.05 -2.42 21.81
C ILE A 77 17.59 -1.92 23.14
N LYS A 78 18.76 -1.27 23.12
CA LYS A 78 19.41 -0.67 24.30
C LYS A 78 19.51 -1.66 25.49
N GLY A 79 19.80 -2.93 25.20
CA GLY A 79 19.94 -4.00 26.20
C GLY A 79 18.62 -4.58 26.74
N ARG A 80 17.47 -4.18 26.18
CA ARG A 80 16.15 -4.74 26.48
C ARG A 80 15.62 -5.50 25.28
N THR A 81 14.79 -6.49 25.54
CA THR A 81 14.21 -7.38 24.53
C THR A 81 12.72 -7.08 24.39
N TYR A 82 12.24 -6.97 23.15
CA TYR A 82 10.84 -6.67 22.83
C TYR A 82 10.30 -7.71 21.85
N PRO A 83 9.07 -8.24 22.07
CA PRO A 83 8.40 -9.04 21.05
C PRO A 83 8.28 -8.25 19.73
N PRO A 84 8.41 -8.89 18.55
CA PRO A 84 8.44 -8.17 17.27
C PRO A 84 7.12 -7.44 16.95
N PHE A 85 6.02 -7.77 17.61
CA PHE A 85 4.73 -7.10 17.44
C PHE A 85 4.41 -6.10 18.55
N ASP A 86 5.32 -5.87 19.52
CA ASP A 86 5.21 -4.80 20.52
C ASP A 86 5.61 -3.45 19.89
N VAL A 87 4.82 -3.00 18.92
CA VAL A 87 5.11 -1.80 18.12
C VAL A 87 5.20 -0.55 19.00
N ASP A 88 4.36 -0.44 20.04
CA ASP A 88 4.36 0.70 20.95
C ASP A 88 5.62 0.72 21.84
N GLY A 89 5.97 -0.41 22.45
CA GLY A 89 7.17 -0.54 23.28
C GLY A 89 8.45 -0.28 22.49
N ILE A 90 8.55 -0.84 21.28
CA ILE A 90 9.67 -0.62 20.36
C ILE A 90 9.76 0.86 19.98
N ASN A 91 8.66 1.48 19.53
CA ASN A 91 8.65 2.89 19.14
C ASN A 91 8.96 3.84 20.30
N GLN A 92 8.58 3.49 21.53
CA GLN A 92 8.97 4.25 22.71
C GLN A 92 10.49 4.17 22.93
N ALA A 93 11.12 3.01 22.73
CA ALA A 93 12.56 2.81 22.95
C ALA A 93 13.44 3.51 21.90
N ILE A 94 12.95 3.66 20.66
CA ILE A 94 13.70 4.25 19.53
C ILE A 94 13.29 5.70 19.20
N ARG A 95 12.37 6.30 19.96
CA ARG A 95 11.84 7.64 19.68
C ARG A 95 12.93 8.70 19.52
N GLU A 96 13.92 8.68 20.41
CA GLU A 96 15.07 9.61 20.41
C GLU A 96 16.01 9.41 19.22
N ASP A 97 15.96 8.23 18.58
CA ASP A 97 16.82 7.88 17.46
C ASP A 97 16.29 8.44 16.12
N GLY A 98 15.16 9.18 16.14
CA GLY A 98 14.54 9.78 14.95
C GLY A 98 13.99 8.74 13.97
N CYS A 99 13.64 7.56 14.48
CA CYS A 99 13.15 6.44 13.69
C CYS A 99 11.75 6.02 14.15
N VAL A 100 11.04 5.31 13.26
CA VAL A 100 9.78 4.66 13.57
C VAL A 100 9.78 3.24 13.05
N TYR A 101 9.28 2.34 13.87
CA TYR A 101 9.09 0.92 13.61
C TYR A 101 7.62 0.65 13.30
N GLY A 102 7.37 -0.18 12.30
CA GLY A 102 6.03 -0.71 12.02
C GLY A 102 6.08 -2.21 11.85
N ALA A 103 5.08 -2.90 12.42
CA ALA A 103 4.93 -4.34 12.30
C ALA A 103 3.46 -4.73 12.25
N GLY A 104 3.13 -5.72 11.44
CA GLY A 104 1.76 -6.22 11.35
C GLY A 104 1.64 -7.40 10.41
N TYR A 105 0.42 -7.60 9.91
CA TYR A 105 0.09 -8.70 9.00
C TYR A 105 -0.47 -8.13 7.70
N GLY A 106 0.25 -8.36 6.61
CA GLY A 106 -0.16 -8.00 5.27
C GLY A 106 -1.13 -9.01 4.66
N MET A 107 -1.07 -9.13 3.34
CA MET A 107 -1.82 -10.12 2.59
C MET A 107 -1.45 -11.55 3.01
N TYR A 108 -2.42 -12.48 3.05
CA TYR A 108 -2.23 -13.86 3.51
C TYR A 108 -1.72 -14.00 4.95
N LEU A 109 -1.91 -12.96 5.76
CA LEU A 109 -1.33 -12.87 7.09
C LEU A 109 0.20 -13.00 7.07
N LYS A 110 0.88 -12.56 5.99
CA LYS A 110 2.34 -12.42 5.96
C LYS A 110 2.76 -11.40 7.03
N PRO A 111 3.58 -11.76 8.03
CA PRO A 111 4.19 -10.79 8.92
C PRO A 111 4.98 -9.75 8.12
N THR A 112 4.80 -8.47 8.36
CA THR A 112 5.56 -7.41 7.67
C THR A 112 6.18 -6.48 8.68
N PHE A 113 7.38 -6.03 8.40
CA PHE A 113 8.19 -5.19 9.29
C PHE A 113 8.88 -4.09 8.49
N PHE A 114 8.98 -2.91 9.07
CA PHE A 114 9.90 -1.89 8.59
C PHE A 114 10.42 -1.01 9.73
N LEU A 115 11.58 -0.40 9.46
CA LEU A 115 12.18 0.66 10.25
C LEU A 115 12.53 1.79 9.29
N ALA A 116 12.12 3.01 9.61
CA ALA A 116 12.35 4.15 8.73
C ALA A 116 12.68 5.42 9.52
N ARG A 117 13.41 6.34 8.87
CA ARG A 117 13.64 7.70 9.37
C ARG A 117 12.35 8.51 9.31
N VAL A 118 12.04 9.18 10.41
CA VAL A 118 10.84 10.02 10.52
C VAL A 118 11.12 11.38 9.91
N ARG A 119 10.31 11.78 8.94
CA ARG A 119 10.28 13.13 8.38
C ARG A 119 9.43 14.07 9.23
N SER A 120 8.26 13.60 9.67
CA SER A 120 7.36 14.36 10.54
C SER A 120 6.39 13.46 11.29
N ILE A 121 5.88 13.97 12.42
CA ILE A 121 4.81 13.36 13.21
C ILE A 121 3.73 14.42 13.42
N ALA A 122 2.48 14.08 13.19
CA ALA A 122 1.34 14.95 13.44
C ALA A 122 0.18 14.15 14.06
N VAL A 123 -0.68 14.83 14.83
CA VAL A 123 -1.95 14.23 15.28
C VAL A 123 -3.07 14.79 14.41
N ILE A 124 -3.79 13.90 13.71
CA ILE A 124 -4.86 14.27 12.76
C ILE A 124 -6.07 13.38 13.05
N GLU A 125 -7.21 14.00 13.34
CA GLU A 125 -8.49 13.29 13.61
C GLU A 125 -8.34 12.14 14.63
N GLY A 126 -7.53 12.36 15.68
CA GLY A 126 -7.27 11.38 16.74
C GLY A 126 -6.27 10.27 16.39
N HIS A 127 -5.57 10.38 15.26
CA HIS A 127 -4.53 9.44 14.83
C HIS A 127 -3.16 10.08 14.88
N THR A 128 -2.14 9.33 15.30
CA THR A 128 -0.74 9.72 15.17
C THR A 128 -0.25 9.35 13.77
N VAL A 129 0.03 10.35 12.95
CA VAL A 129 0.48 10.19 11.57
C VAL A 129 2.00 10.35 11.50
N HIS A 130 2.69 9.26 11.20
CA HIS A 130 4.12 9.21 10.95
C HIS A 130 4.39 9.31 9.45
N THR A 131 5.01 10.40 9.00
CA THR A 131 5.52 10.47 7.62
C THR A 131 7.00 10.12 7.64
N THR A 132 7.42 9.13 6.83
CA THR A 132 8.80 8.65 6.78
C THR A 132 9.46 9.00 5.45
N GLU A 133 10.77 9.25 5.48
CA GLU A 133 11.54 9.67 4.29
C GLU A 133 12.40 8.57 3.67
N ARG A 134 13.03 7.75 4.51
CA ARG A 134 14.00 6.72 4.11
C ARG A 134 13.81 5.46 4.92
N GLU A 135 13.82 4.31 4.26
CA GLU A 135 13.75 3.02 4.93
C GLU A 135 15.14 2.50 5.26
N LEU A 136 15.29 2.03 6.49
CA LEU A 136 16.52 1.48 7.05
C LEU A 136 16.49 -0.05 6.97
N VAL A 137 15.33 -0.64 7.23
CA VAL A 137 15.05 -2.07 7.11
C VAL A 137 13.60 -2.25 6.66
N ARG A 138 13.35 -3.15 5.72
CA ARG A 138 12.00 -3.65 5.37
C ARG A 138 12.07 -5.04 4.74
N ASP A 139 10.92 -5.70 4.66
CA ASP A 139 10.73 -6.97 3.96
C ASP A 139 10.29 -6.76 2.49
N LEU A 140 10.13 -7.84 1.71
CA LEU A 140 9.75 -7.77 0.29
C LEU A 140 8.33 -7.21 0.06
N PHE A 141 7.44 -7.35 1.04
CA PHE A 141 6.12 -6.73 0.96
C PHE A 141 6.24 -5.27 1.36
N THR A 142 5.64 -4.38 0.56
CA THR A 142 5.75 -2.95 0.81
C THR A 142 4.42 -2.29 0.45
N ALA A 143 3.94 -1.48 1.39
CA ALA A 143 2.77 -0.63 1.24
C ALA A 143 3.18 0.82 1.53
N PRO A 144 2.80 1.78 0.68
CA PRO A 144 3.17 3.19 0.85
C PRO A 144 2.40 3.88 1.98
N ALA A 145 1.27 3.32 2.40
CA ALA A 145 0.53 3.74 3.58
C ALA A 145 -0.02 2.53 4.32
N MET A 146 -0.21 2.69 5.63
CA MET A 146 -0.92 1.71 6.45
C MET A 146 -1.50 2.36 7.71
N LEU A 147 -2.69 1.90 8.09
CA LEU A 147 -3.31 2.11 9.39
C LEU A 147 -3.01 0.93 10.32
N GLN A 148 -2.58 1.26 11.55
CA GLN A 148 -2.45 0.32 12.64
C GLN A 148 -3.05 0.94 13.90
N GLU A 149 -4.26 0.50 14.25
CA GLU A 149 -5.04 1.06 15.37
C GLU A 149 -5.22 2.58 15.26
N ARG A 150 -4.45 3.35 16.03
CA ARG A 150 -4.45 4.83 16.02
C ARG A 150 -3.21 5.44 15.37
N SER A 151 -2.33 4.62 14.80
CA SER A 151 -1.12 5.05 14.11
C SER A 151 -1.27 4.89 12.60
N ILE A 152 -0.97 5.94 11.86
CA ILE A 152 -0.93 5.93 10.39
C ILE A 152 0.50 6.15 9.95
N PHE A 153 1.00 5.32 9.06
CA PHE A 153 2.35 5.46 8.51
C PHE A 153 2.27 5.81 7.03
N LEU A 154 2.84 6.93 6.64
CA LEU A 154 2.96 7.39 5.26
C LEU A 154 4.43 7.27 4.83
N ARG A 155 4.73 6.31 3.96
CA ARG A 155 6.09 5.89 3.62
C ARG A 155 6.51 6.47 2.27
N LEU A 156 7.24 7.59 2.28
CA LEU A 156 7.55 8.35 1.06
C LEU A 156 8.53 7.64 0.13
N GLU A 157 9.50 6.89 0.66
CA GLU A 157 10.44 6.12 -0.19
C GLU A 157 9.71 5.08 -1.05
N PRO A 158 8.90 4.15 -0.50
CA PRO A 158 8.04 3.27 -1.30
C PRO A 158 7.14 4.00 -2.28
N LEU A 159 6.62 5.16 -1.89
CA LEU A 159 5.74 5.94 -2.73
C LEU A 159 6.47 6.54 -3.95
N LYS A 160 7.70 7.03 -3.75
CA LYS A 160 8.57 7.47 -4.85
C LYS A 160 8.87 6.32 -5.80
N VAL A 161 9.15 5.11 -5.28
CA VAL A 161 9.37 3.92 -6.12
C VAL A 161 8.13 3.59 -6.93
N LEU A 162 6.95 3.53 -6.31
CA LEU A 162 5.68 3.28 -7.01
C LEU A 162 5.45 4.27 -8.15
N LEU A 163 5.62 5.57 -7.88
CA LEU A 163 5.44 6.60 -8.90
C LEU A 163 6.47 6.50 -10.01
N TRP A 164 7.73 6.20 -9.67
CA TRP A 164 8.77 5.98 -10.67
C TRP A 164 8.45 4.78 -11.58
N GLU A 165 8.01 3.65 -11.02
CA GLU A 165 7.60 2.49 -11.82
C GLU A 165 6.47 2.87 -12.78
N LYS A 166 5.47 3.60 -12.28
CA LYS A 166 4.34 4.05 -13.11
C LYS A 166 4.79 5.02 -14.20
N TYR A 167 5.72 5.92 -13.90
CA TYR A 167 6.33 6.80 -14.91
C TYR A 167 7.02 6.00 -16.02
N THR A 168 7.79 4.96 -15.67
CA THR A 168 8.48 4.12 -16.67
C THR A 168 7.54 3.25 -17.50
N GLU A 169 6.34 2.96 -16.99
CA GLU A 169 5.28 2.24 -17.72
C GLU A 169 4.47 3.16 -18.67
N LEU A 170 4.65 4.48 -18.60
CA LEU A 170 3.98 5.42 -19.48
C LEU A 170 4.51 5.31 -20.92
N LYS A 171 3.66 4.80 -21.80
CA LYS A 171 3.76 4.79 -23.24
C LYS A 171 2.75 5.81 -23.79
N PRO A 172 2.85 6.22 -25.07
CA PRO A 172 1.88 7.10 -25.71
C PRO A 172 0.41 6.67 -25.49
N ASP A 173 0.15 5.35 -25.38
CA ASP A 173 -1.19 4.77 -25.20
C ASP A 173 -1.51 4.30 -23.76
N SER A 174 -0.72 4.66 -22.73
CA SER A 174 -0.85 4.13 -21.34
C SER A 174 -2.10 4.56 -20.56
N GLY A 175 -3.15 5.00 -21.25
CA GLY A 175 -4.41 5.44 -20.67
C GLY A 175 -4.34 6.87 -20.15
N PRO A 176 -5.45 7.64 -20.25
CA PRO A 176 -5.40 9.08 -20.04
C PRO A 176 -5.19 9.49 -18.58
N ALA A 177 -5.50 8.63 -17.60
CA ALA A 177 -5.47 9.00 -16.18
C ALA A 177 -4.07 9.24 -15.61
N LEU A 178 -3.16 8.27 -15.77
CA LEU A 178 -1.79 8.45 -15.26
C LEU A 178 -1.07 9.55 -16.04
N THR A 179 -1.17 9.58 -17.37
CA THR A 179 -0.57 10.65 -18.18
C THR A 179 -1.04 12.04 -17.73
N ASP A 180 -2.35 12.23 -17.54
CA ASP A 180 -2.91 13.49 -17.04
C ASP A 180 -2.41 13.83 -15.64
N ALA A 181 -2.33 12.84 -14.75
CA ALA A 181 -1.83 13.03 -13.40
C ALA A 181 -0.38 13.53 -13.41
N PHE A 182 0.52 12.87 -14.13
CA PHE A 182 1.92 13.30 -14.24
C PHE A 182 2.04 14.70 -14.85
N GLN A 183 1.26 15.01 -15.89
CA GLN A 183 1.23 16.34 -16.48
C GLN A 183 0.73 17.42 -15.52
N ALA A 184 -0.24 17.11 -14.66
CA ALA A 184 -0.73 18.03 -13.62
C ALA A 184 0.37 18.41 -12.60
N TYR A 185 1.38 17.56 -12.41
CA TYR A 185 2.58 17.85 -11.60
C TYR A 185 3.77 18.34 -12.45
N GLY A 186 3.54 18.72 -13.70
CA GLY A 186 4.57 19.26 -14.60
C GLY A 186 5.54 18.22 -15.16
N ILE A 187 5.22 16.93 -15.03
CA ILE A 187 6.05 15.83 -15.52
C ILE A 187 5.53 15.40 -16.88
N THR A 188 6.35 15.59 -17.92
CA THR A 188 6.06 15.07 -19.26
C THR A 188 6.67 13.67 -19.40
N PRO A 189 5.87 12.63 -19.71
CA PRO A 189 6.38 11.29 -19.96
C PRO A 189 7.42 11.26 -21.08
N GLY A 190 8.41 10.36 -20.96
CA GLY A 190 9.48 10.21 -21.95
C GLY A 190 10.64 11.21 -21.83
N ARG A 191 10.63 12.09 -20.81
CA ARG A 191 11.79 12.92 -20.49
C ARG A 191 12.91 12.09 -19.84
N ALA A 192 14.16 12.44 -20.19
CA ALA A 192 15.34 11.93 -19.51
C ALA A 192 15.33 12.33 -18.02
N VAL A 193 15.95 11.49 -17.20
CA VAL A 193 16.09 11.74 -15.76
C VAL A 193 16.99 12.97 -15.54
N SER A 194 16.53 13.88 -14.68
CA SER A 194 17.24 15.08 -14.26
C SER A 194 16.86 15.43 -12.83
N ASP A 195 17.65 16.29 -12.17
CA ASP A 195 17.35 16.76 -10.81
C ASP A 195 15.97 17.42 -10.72
N GLY A 196 15.54 18.11 -11.79
CA GLY A 196 14.19 18.67 -11.89
C GLY A 196 13.10 17.59 -11.82
N LEU A 197 13.28 16.47 -12.54
CA LEU A 197 12.33 15.35 -12.50
C LEU A 197 12.27 14.70 -11.11
N ALA A 198 13.42 14.51 -10.46
CA ALA A 198 13.50 13.96 -9.11
C ALA A 198 12.70 14.82 -8.11
N GLY A 199 12.89 16.14 -8.14
CA GLY A 199 12.13 17.08 -7.30
C GLY A 199 10.62 17.07 -7.60
N GLN A 200 10.22 16.95 -8.87
CA GLN A 200 8.81 16.84 -9.24
C GLN A 200 8.17 15.54 -8.76
N LEU A 201 8.88 14.41 -8.84
CA LEU A 201 8.42 13.12 -8.31
C LEU A 201 8.27 13.16 -6.80
N GLU A 202 9.17 13.84 -6.08
CA GLU A 202 9.02 14.02 -4.63
C GLU A 202 7.76 14.84 -4.30
N GLN A 203 7.52 15.95 -5.01
CA GLN A 203 6.30 16.74 -4.83
C GLN A 203 5.03 15.93 -5.11
N MET A 204 5.04 15.13 -6.18
CA MET A 204 3.95 14.23 -6.52
C MET A 204 3.75 13.14 -5.46
N ALA A 205 4.82 12.59 -4.89
CA ALA A 205 4.74 11.64 -3.77
C ALA A 205 4.12 12.27 -2.53
N LEU A 206 4.52 13.48 -2.17
CA LEU A 206 3.91 14.23 -1.06
C LEU A 206 2.44 14.59 -1.32
N ALA A 207 2.06 14.80 -2.58
CA ALA A 207 0.67 15.03 -2.93
C ALA A 207 -0.16 13.75 -2.82
N TYR A 208 0.36 12.64 -3.35
CA TYR A 208 -0.34 11.37 -3.28
C TYR A 208 -0.39 10.80 -1.85
N SER A 209 0.58 11.10 -0.99
CA SER A 209 0.53 10.71 0.42
C SER A 209 -0.65 11.34 1.17
N ARG A 210 -1.15 12.51 0.74
CA ARG A 210 -2.38 13.11 1.29
C ARG A 210 -3.64 12.36 0.86
N VAL A 211 -3.65 11.82 -0.35
CA VAL A 211 -4.73 10.94 -0.82
C VAL A 211 -4.74 9.66 0.02
N LEU A 212 -3.58 9.06 0.22
CA LEU A 212 -3.44 7.88 1.08
C LEU A 212 -3.80 8.18 2.54
N LEU A 213 -3.41 9.33 3.08
CA LEU A 213 -3.82 9.74 4.44
C LEU A 213 -5.35 9.78 4.58
N ARG A 214 -6.05 10.35 3.60
CA ARG A 214 -7.52 10.36 3.60
C ARG A 214 -8.10 8.94 3.51
N HIS A 215 -7.48 8.06 2.74
CA HIS A 215 -7.86 6.65 2.69
C HIS A 215 -7.75 5.99 4.06
N GLU A 216 -6.60 6.09 4.73
CA GLU A 216 -6.39 5.46 6.05
C GLU A 216 -7.33 6.03 7.13
N LEU A 217 -7.57 7.35 7.12
CA LEU A 217 -8.53 7.98 8.04
C LEU A 217 -9.97 7.50 7.80
N ALA A 218 -10.36 7.39 6.53
CA ALA A 218 -11.67 6.87 6.16
C ALA A 218 -11.82 5.39 6.50
N GLU A 219 -10.78 4.58 6.30
CA GLU A 219 -10.77 3.17 6.68
C GLU A 219 -10.99 3.00 8.19
N SER A 220 -10.31 3.80 9.02
CA SER A 220 -10.50 3.81 10.48
C SER A 220 -11.95 4.13 10.85
N ARG A 221 -12.55 5.13 10.19
CA ARG A 221 -13.92 5.55 10.45
C ARG A 221 -14.96 4.54 9.97
N GLU A 222 -14.69 3.84 8.87
CA GLU A 222 -15.56 2.85 8.24
C GLU A 222 -15.33 1.42 8.73
N ALA A 223 -14.50 1.25 9.78
CA ALA A 223 -14.15 -0.04 10.33
C ALA A 223 -15.39 -0.80 10.82
N VAL A 224 -15.47 -2.09 10.47
CA VAL A 224 -16.48 -3.00 10.99
C VAL A 224 -15.79 -4.10 11.81
N PRO A 225 -16.26 -4.40 13.04
CA PRO A 225 -15.53 -5.27 13.97
C PRO A 225 -15.15 -6.64 13.40
N GLN A 226 -16.07 -7.28 12.68
CA GLN A 226 -15.93 -8.65 12.17
C GLN A 226 -15.02 -8.76 10.94
N TRP A 227 -14.53 -7.64 10.40
CA TRP A 227 -13.84 -7.65 9.10
C TRP A 227 -12.53 -8.43 9.14
N LYS A 228 -11.80 -8.35 10.26
CA LYS A 228 -10.52 -9.03 10.43
C LYS A 228 -10.74 -10.53 10.42
N GLU A 229 -11.70 -11.03 11.20
CA GLU A 229 -12.05 -12.45 11.26
C GLU A 229 -12.57 -12.94 9.90
N LEU A 230 -13.40 -12.15 9.23
CA LEU A 230 -13.91 -12.45 7.89
C LEU A 230 -12.76 -12.63 6.88
N LEU A 231 -11.78 -11.71 6.86
CA LEU A 231 -10.62 -11.82 5.98
C LEU A 231 -9.80 -13.10 6.26
N THR A 232 -9.68 -13.53 7.52
CA THR A 232 -8.99 -14.80 7.83
C THR A 232 -9.69 -16.03 7.25
N GLN A 233 -11.00 -15.96 6.99
CA GLN A 233 -11.78 -17.06 6.40
C GLN A 233 -11.79 -17.07 4.88
N ALA A 234 -11.24 -16.05 4.21
CA ALA A 234 -11.22 -15.93 2.76
C ALA A 234 -10.70 -17.20 2.07
N GLY A 235 -9.69 -17.88 2.65
CA GLY A 235 -9.23 -19.21 2.25
C GLY A 235 -8.46 -19.27 0.93
N ASP A 236 -8.64 -18.29 0.04
CA ASP A 236 -7.90 -18.17 -1.20
C ASP A 236 -7.62 -16.71 -1.57
N ARG A 237 -6.68 -16.54 -2.50
CA ARG A 237 -6.20 -15.24 -2.99
C ARG A 237 -7.27 -14.36 -3.62
N LYS A 238 -8.14 -14.91 -4.46
CA LYS A 238 -9.12 -14.10 -5.20
C LYS A 238 -10.12 -13.52 -4.23
N THR A 239 -10.61 -14.35 -3.31
CA THR A 239 -11.54 -13.95 -2.25
C THR A 239 -10.94 -12.87 -1.35
N GLU A 240 -9.69 -13.02 -0.88
CA GLU A 240 -9.05 -11.99 -0.05
C GLU A 240 -8.89 -10.66 -0.80
N HIS A 241 -8.42 -10.68 -2.06
CA HIS A 241 -8.28 -9.47 -2.86
C HIS A 241 -9.61 -8.77 -3.12
N PHE A 242 -10.66 -9.53 -3.39
CA PHE A 242 -12.00 -8.99 -3.61
C PHE A 242 -12.51 -8.27 -2.36
N LEU A 243 -12.43 -8.94 -1.19
CA LEU A 243 -12.87 -8.36 0.07
C LEU A 243 -12.07 -7.10 0.42
N ARG A 244 -10.74 -7.14 0.32
CA ARG A 244 -9.91 -5.95 0.52
C ARG A 244 -10.31 -4.80 -0.41
N ALA A 245 -10.56 -5.08 -1.69
CA ALA A 245 -11.03 -4.06 -2.63
C ALA A 245 -12.39 -3.47 -2.24
N VAL A 246 -13.33 -4.27 -1.72
CA VAL A 246 -14.60 -3.75 -1.18
C VAL A 246 -14.36 -2.83 0.02
N LYS A 247 -13.50 -3.22 0.97
CA LYS A 247 -13.13 -2.39 2.13
C LYS A 247 -12.54 -1.05 1.67
N ASP A 248 -11.55 -1.12 0.78
CA ASP A 248 -10.81 0.04 0.28
C ASP A 248 -11.76 0.99 -0.46
N LEU A 249 -12.66 0.45 -1.30
CA LEU A 249 -13.63 1.27 -2.04
C LEU A 249 -14.68 1.92 -1.14
N VAL A 250 -15.09 1.27 -0.05
CA VAL A 250 -15.94 1.91 0.96
C VAL A 250 -15.20 3.10 1.58
N ALA A 251 -13.94 2.93 2.01
CA ALA A 251 -13.14 4.02 2.56
C ALA A 251 -12.95 5.15 1.53
N ASP A 252 -12.52 4.80 0.32
CA ASP A 252 -12.20 5.72 -0.78
C ASP A 252 -13.37 6.64 -1.13
N THR A 253 -14.58 6.06 -1.16
CA THR A 253 -15.80 6.75 -1.60
C THR A 253 -16.62 7.34 -0.47
N SER A 254 -16.30 7.06 0.80
CA SER A 254 -16.98 7.66 1.95
C SER A 254 -16.85 9.19 1.99
N ASP A 255 -17.63 9.85 2.84
CA ASP A 255 -17.52 11.30 3.05
C ASP A 255 -16.21 11.71 3.77
N ALA A 256 -15.51 10.76 4.42
CA ALA A 256 -14.16 11.00 4.96
C ALA A 256 -13.06 10.65 3.93
N GLY A 257 -13.44 10.04 2.80
CA GLY A 257 -12.55 9.43 1.84
C GLY A 257 -11.82 10.41 0.92
N PRO A 258 -10.77 9.93 0.24
CA PRO A 258 -10.01 10.69 -0.75
C PRO A 258 -10.87 11.30 -1.85
N PHE A 259 -11.84 10.57 -2.42
CA PHE A 259 -12.64 11.11 -3.53
C PHE A 259 -13.45 12.34 -3.11
N ARG A 260 -13.99 12.36 -1.88
CA ARG A 260 -14.71 13.52 -1.35
C ARG A 260 -13.78 14.72 -1.21
N SER A 261 -12.62 14.52 -0.57
CA SER A 261 -11.62 15.57 -0.41
C SER A 261 -11.15 16.12 -1.77
N ILE A 262 -10.92 15.26 -2.75
CA ILE A 262 -10.44 15.62 -4.10
C ILE A 262 -11.48 16.50 -4.83
N VAL A 263 -12.76 16.16 -4.73
CA VAL A 263 -13.86 16.95 -5.33
C VAL A 263 -13.95 18.32 -4.68
N GLU A 264 -13.88 18.40 -3.35
CA GLU A 264 -13.99 19.67 -2.61
C GLU A 264 -12.82 20.61 -2.89
N THR A 265 -11.59 20.08 -2.95
CA THR A 265 -10.40 20.88 -3.26
C THR A 265 -10.17 21.08 -4.75
N ARG A 266 -10.97 20.42 -5.60
CA ARG A 266 -10.84 20.44 -7.06
C ARG A 266 -9.43 20.07 -7.54
N ASP A 267 -8.82 19.08 -6.89
CA ASP A 267 -7.44 18.66 -7.19
C ASP A 267 -7.43 17.63 -8.34
N ARG A 268 -7.24 18.12 -9.57
CA ARG A 268 -7.18 17.28 -10.78
C ARG A 268 -6.04 16.26 -10.73
N GLY A 269 -4.88 16.65 -10.21
CA GLY A 269 -3.71 15.76 -10.15
C GLY A 269 -3.95 14.60 -9.20
N ALA A 270 -4.53 14.88 -8.03
CA ALA A 270 -4.94 13.85 -7.08
C ALA A 270 -6.05 12.94 -7.63
N LEU A 271 -7.01 13.47 -8.39
CA LEU A 271 -8.03 12.66 -9.07
C LEU A 271 -7.40 11.70 -10.07
N GLY A 272 -6.50 12.19 -10.92
CA GLY A 272 -5.78 11.39 -11.90
C GLY A 272 -4.91 10.30 -11.25
N LEU A 273 -4.26 10.61 -10.12
CA LEU A 273 -3.51 9.65 -9.31
C LEU A 273 -4.42 8.56 -8.72
N ALA A 274 -5.50 8.94 -8.05
CA ALA A 274 -6.43 8.01 -7.41
C ALA A 274 -7.03 7.01 -8.41
N ILE A 275 -7.37 7.48 -9.61
CA ILE A 275 -7.94 6.65 -10.68
C ILE A 275 -6.86 5.87 -11.42
N GLY A 276 -5.73 6.51 -11.74
CA GLY A 276 -4.65 5.91 -12.50
C GLY A 276 -3.91 4.79 -11.76
N LEU A 277 -3.88 4.85 -10.43
CA LEU A 277 -3.26 3.84 -9.57
C LEU A 277 -4.25 2.77 -9.09
N MET A 278 -5.53 2.88 -9.47
CA MET A 278 -6.54 1.89 -9.16
C MET A 278 -6.32 0.61 -9.99
N ASP A 279 -6.22 -0.52 -9.33
CA ASP A 279 -5.90 -1.82 -9.92
C ASP A 279 -6.84 -2.94 -9.42
N GLY A 280 -6.65 -4.14 -9.98
CA GLY A 280 -7.35 -5.36 -9.57
C GLY A 280 -8.86 -5.19 -9.45
N TYR A 281 -9.42 -5.72 -8.35
CA TYR A 281 -10.85 -5.65 -8.08
C TYR A 281 -11.36 -4.22 -7.84
N ARG A 282 -10.55 -3.28 -7.34
CA ARG A 282 -11.00 -1.88 -7.19
C ARG A 282 -11.37 -1.29 -8.54
N ARG A 283 -10.52 -1.53 -9.56
CA ARG A 283 -10.75 -1.09 -10.93
C ARG A 283 -11.96 -1.78 -11.58
N LEU A 284 -12.18 -3.07 -11.28
CA LEU A 284 -13.32 -3.83 -11.80
C LEU A 284 -14.64 -3.40 -11.16
N LEU A 285 -14.62 -3.13 -9.85
CA LEU A 285 -15.80 -2.81 -9.07
C LEU A 285 -16.29 -1.37 -9.24
N PHE A 286 -15.44 -0.46 -9.71
CA PHE A 286 -15.77 0.95 -9.84
C PHE A 286 -15.62 1.48 -11.28
N PRO A 287 -16.30 0.91 -12.29
CA PRO A 287 -16.19 1.36 -13.68
C PRO A 287 -16.69 2.80 -13.87
N GLU A 288 -17.73 3.23 -13.15
CA GLU A 288 -18.35 4.54 -13.36
C GLU A 288 -17.47 5.72 -12.96
N VAL A 289 -16.50 5.55 -12.05
CA VAL A 289 -15.55 6.63 -11.73
C VAL A 289 -14.62 6.89 -12.90
N ARG A 290 -14.30 5.85 -13.67
CA ARG A 290 -13.48 5.97 -14.88
C ARG A 290 -14.26 6.64 -16.00
N ASP A 291 -15.55 6.35 -16.12
CA ASP A 291 -16.43 7.01 -17.08
C ASP A 291 -16.65 8.49 -16.71
N ALA A 292 -16.86 8.78 -15.42
CA ALA A 292 -16.92 10.15 -14.91
C ALA A 292 -15.61 10.91 -15.21
N TYR A 293 -14.46 10.28 -14.98
CA TYR A 293 -13.16 10.87 -15.26
C TYR A 293 -12.89 11.09 -16.76
N ALA A 294 -13.27 10.13 -17.61
CA ALA A 294 -13.15 10.28 -19.06
C ALA A 294 -14.00 11.45 -19.58
N ARG A 295 -15.18 11.69 -18.99
CA ARG A 295 -15.99 12.88 -19.28
C ARG A 295 -15.36 14.15 -18.71
N PHE A 296 -14.84 14.10 -17.49
CA PHE A 296 -14.13 15.21 -16.85
C PHE A 296 -12.99 15.74 -17.73
N LEU A 297 -12.16 14.85 -18.30
CA LEU A 297 -11.08 15.23 -19.21
C LEU A 297 -11.54 15.91 -20.50
N LYS A 298 -12.81 15.72 -20.91
CA LYS A 298 -13.41 16.33 -22.10
C LYS A 298 -14.21 17.61 -21.78
N GLY A 299 -13.97 18.22 -20.63
CA GLY A 299 -14.69 19.41 -20.17
C GLY A 299 -15.91 19.10 -19.28
N GLY A 300 -15.99 17.88 -18.74
CA GLY A 300 -16.97 17.52 -17.72
C GLY A 300 -16.71 18.22 -16.38
N THR A 301 -17.66 18.07 -15.46
CA THR A 301 -17.67 18.83 -14.20
C THR A 301 -17.36 17.96 -12.98
N TRP A 302 -17.02 18.60 -11.86
CA TRP A 302 -16.75 17.91 -10.59
C TRP A 302 -17.98 17.19 -10.04
N GLU A 303 -19.17 17.66 -10.38
CA GLU A 303 -20.44 17.07 -9.97
C GLU A 303 -20.61 15.65 -10.51
N ALA A 304 -20.11 15.36 -11.71
CA ALA A 304 -20.15 14.00 -12.28
C ALA A 304 -19.24 13.02 -11.51
N VAL A 305 -18.11 13.50 -10.99
CA VAL A 305 -17.21 12.70 -10.14
C VAL A 305 -17.84 12.47 -8.78
N GLU A 306 -18.48 13.50 -8.20
CA GLU A 306 -19.19 13.39 -6.92
C GLU A 306 -20.42 12.48 -6.99
N GLU A 307 -21.14 12.48 -8.12
CA GLU A 307 -22.24 11.54 -8.37
C GLU A 307 -21.72 10.10 -8.43
N ALA A 308 -20.64 9.85 -9.19
CA ALA A 308 -20.01 8.53 -9.26
C ALA A 308 -19.53 8.07 -7.87
N ARG A 309 -18.92 8.96 -7.07
CA ARG A 309 -18.53 8.69 -5.68
C ARG A 309 -19.71 8.23 -4.83
N ARG A 310 -20.80 9.00 -4.79
CA ARG A 310 -21.98 8.70 -3.95
C ARG A 310 -22.65 7.40 -4.35
N ASN A 311 -22.82 7.18 -5.66
CA ASN A 311 -23.41 5.94 -6.18
C ASN A 311 -22.52 4.72 -5.88
N GLY A 312 -21.20 4.87 -6.07
CA GLY A 312 -20.21 3.86 -5.71
C GLY A 312 -20.27 3.52 -4.23
N TYR A 313 -20.22 4.52 -3.35
CA TYR A 313 -20.27 4.33 -1.89
C TYR A 313 -21.48 3.52 -1.44
N ALA A 314 -22.69 3.89 -1.92
CA ALA A 314 -23.91 3.15 -1.60
C ALA A 314 -23.83 1.67 -2.04
N ARG A 315 -23.29 1.41 -3.24
CA ARG A 315 -23.10 0.04 -3.75
C ARG A 315 -22.05 -0.74 -2.95
N PHE A 316 -20.91 -0.14 -2.62
CA PHE A 316 -19.84 -0.79 -1.88
C PHE A 316 -20.25 -1.08 -0.43
N LEU A 317 -21.05 -0.21 0.19
CA LEU A 317 -21.69 -0.50 1.47
C LEU A 317 -22.62 -1.72 1.42
N ALA A 318 -23.40 -1.86 0.34
CA ALA A 318 -24.26 -3.03 0.15
C ALA A 318 -23.43 -4.32 -0.03
N LEU A 319 -22.32 -4.26 -0.78
CA LEU A 319 -21.39 -5.39 -0.92
C LEU A 319 -20.72 -5.75 0.40
N ARG A 320 -20.25 -4.77 1.18
CA ARG A 320 -19.69 -4.97 2.52
C ARG A 320 -20.71 -5.66 3.43
N ARG A 321 -21.96 -5.18 3.44
CA ARG A 321 -23.04 -5.78 4.24
C ARG A 321 -23.30 -7.23 3.83
N LYS A 322 -23.44 -7.51 2.53
CA LYS A 322 -23.63 -8.87 2.02
C LYS A 322 -22.49 -9.80 2.44
N ALA A 323 -21.23 -9.34 2.40
CA ALA A 323 -20.09 -10.13 2.86
C ALA A 323 -20.15 -10.44 4.37
N VAL A 324 -20.53 -9.46 5.19
CA VAL A 324 -20.71 -9.64 6.64
C VAL A 324 -21.87 -10.59 6.96
N ASP A 325 -23.00 -10.45 6.27
CA ASP A 325 -24.17 -11.32 6.47
C ASP A 325 -23.86 -12.78 6.08
N LEU A 326 -23.10 -13.00 5.00
CA LEU A 326 -22.63 -14.32 4.61
C LEU A 326 -21.69 -14.93 5.67
N PHE A 327 -20.84 -14.10 6.29
CA PHE A 327 -19.90 -14.55 7.32
C PHE A 327 -20.59 -14.92 8.64
N ALA A 328 -21.71 -14.28 8.96
CA ALA A 328 -22.48 -14.57 10.17
C ALA A 328 -23.15 -15.96 10.18
N GLY A 329 -23.16 -16.67 9.05
CA GLY A 329 -23.84 -17.96 8.90
C GLY A 329 -23.13 -19.20 9.46
N ASP A 330 -22.02 -19.06 10.20
CA ASP A 330 -21.16 -20.12 10.79
C ASP A 330 -20.66 -21.26 9.87
N ASP A 331 -21.09 -21.32 8.60
CA ASP A 331 -20.59 -22.23 7.57
C ASP A 331 -19.57 -21.51 6.66
N ARG A 332 -18.30 -21.90 6.80
CA ARG A 332 -17.18 -21.35 6.02
C ARG A 332 -17.29 -21.63 4.53
N ASP A 333 -17.82 -22.80 4.15
CA ASP A 333 -17.96 -23.16 2.74
C ASP A 333 -19.12 -22.41 2.11
N PHE A 334 -20.21 -22.18 2.86
CA PHE A 334 -21.29 -21.28 2.44
C PHE A 334 -20.78 -19.85 2.22
N PHE A 335 -20.02 -19.31 3.18
CA PHE A 335 -19.39 -17.99 3.05
C PHE A 335 -18.55 -17.88 1.77
N ARG A 336 -17.62 -18.83 1.55
CA ARG A 336 -16.73 -18.82 0.37
C ARG A 336 -17.49 -18.94 -0.95
N ARG A 337 -18.51 -19.80 -1.02
CA ARG A 337 -19.38 -19.90 -2.20
C ARG A 337 -20.12 -18.58 -2.45
N GLY A 338 -20.67 -17.97 -1.40
CA GLY A 338 -21.37 -16.69 -1.50
C GLY A 338 -20.48 -15.54 -2.01
N ILE A 339 -19.23 -15.44 -1.53
CA ILE A 339 -18.27 -14.47 -2.07
C ILE A 339 -17.89 -14.82 -3.51
N GLY A 340 -17.73 -16.12 -3.81
CA GLY A 340 -17.50 -16.61 -5.18
C GLY A 340 -18.58 -16.16 -6.16
N ASP A 341 -19.85 -16.24 -5.76
CA ASP A 341 -20.98 -15.81 -6.59
C ASP A 341 -21.03 -14.28 -6.74
N MET A 342 -20.75 -13.53 -5.66
CA MET A 342 -20.60 -12.07 -5.75
C MET A 342 -19.54 -11.65 -6.77
N MET A 343 -18.43 -12.41 -6.89
CA MET A 343 -17.40 -12.12 -7.88
C MET A 343 -17.81 -12.47 -9.31
N LYS A 344 -18.67 -13.49 -9.50
CA LYS A 344 -19.18 -13.87 -10.83
C LYS A 344 -20.15 -12.84 -11.39
N ASP A 345 -20.96 -12.22 -10.52
CA ASP A 345 -21.90 -11.17 -10.90
C ASP A 345 -21.20 -9.88 -11.42
N LEU A 346 -19.86 -9.82 -11.35
CA LEU A 346 -19.03 -8.70 -11.84
C LEU A 346 -18.45 -8.94 -13.25
N ALA A 347 -18.52 -10.17 -13.76
CA ALA A 347 -18.03 -10.57 -15.07
C ALA A 347 -19.16 -10.57 -16.10
#